data_AF-A0A235IF62-F1
#
_entry.id   AF-A0A235IF62-F1
#
_cell.length_a   1.000
_cell.length_b   1.000
_cell.length_c   1.000
_cell.angle_alpha   90.00
_cell.angle_beta   90.00
_cell.angle_gamma   90.00
#
_symmetry.space_group_name_H-M   'P 1'
#
loop_
_entity.id
_entity.type
_entity.pdbx_description
1 polymer ?
#
loop_
_entity_poly.entity_id
_entity_poly.type
_entity_poly.pdbx_seq_one_letter_code
_entity_poly.pdbx_strand_id
1 'polypeptide(L)' 'MRKQIIEYTSPLDALIALTKQLNTYEIKYQINSEEFFAKYSQGETSDDEVFVEWAANYQHYLALHQELESKLRDVA' A
#
# COMPACT_ATOMS: atom_id res chain seq x y z
N MET A 1 -9.06 30.86 -3.72
CA MET A 1 -8.65 29.60 -3.05
C MET A 1 -8.51 28.52 -4.12
N ARG A 2 -7.27 28.07 -4.43
CA ARG A 2 -7.04 27.03 -5.44
C ARG A 2 -7.01 25.66 -4.72
N LYS A 3 -7.91 24.76 -5.12
CA LYS A 3 -7.87 23.35 -4.68
C LYS A 3 -6.65 22.71 -5.35
N GLN A 4 -5.67 22.28 -4.56
CA GLN A 4 -4.56 21.47 -5.06
C GLN A 4 -5.11 20.06 -5.29
N ILE A 5 -5.30 19.72 -6.57
CA ILE A 5 -5.53 18.36 -7.00
C ILE A 5 -4.15 17.70 -6.97
N ILE A 6 -3.95 16.74 -6.08
CA ILE A 6 -2.75 15.89 -6.13
C ILE A 6 -3.02 14.91 -7.27
N GLU A 7 -2.59 15.26 -8.48
CA GLU A 7 -2.53 14.31 -9.59
C GLU A 7 -1.34 13.39 -9.34
N TYR A 8 -1.59 12.11 -9.13
CA TYR A 8 -0.53 11.10 -9.17
C TYR A 8 -0.15 10.92 -10.64
N THR A 9 0.94 11.57 -11.06
CA THR A 9 1.40 11.65 -12.45
C THR A 9 1.99 10.36 -12.99
N SER A 10 2.23 9.34 -12.15
CA SER A 10 2.83 8.06 -12.53
C SER A 10 2.46 6.93 -11.55
N PRO A 11 2.40 5.65 -11.99
CA PRO A 11 2.33 4.48 -11.10
C PRO A 11 3.39 4.49 -9.99
N LEU A 12 4.55 5.12 -10.24
CA LEU A 12 5.59 5.33 -9.25
C LEU A 12 5.16 6.29 -8.13
N ASP A 13 4.45 7.37 -8.46
CA ASP A 13 3.95 8.33 -7.47
C ASP A 13 2.90 7.68 -6.57
N ALA A 14 2.03 6.84 -7.14
CA ALA A 14 1.07 6.05 -6.40
C ALA A 14 1.76 5.04 -5.46
N LEU A 15 2.80 4.35 -5.94
CA LEU A 15 3.60 3.43 -5.11
C LEU A 15 4.25 4.15 -3.93
N ILE A 16 4.82 5.34 -4.16
CA ILE A 16 5.43 6.17 -3.10
C ILE A 16 4.39 6.59 -2.06
N ALA A 17 3.20 7.00 -2.50
CA ALA A 17 2.13 7.43 -1.60
C ALA A 17 1.64 6.28 -0.72
N LEU A 18 1.39 5.10 -1.31
CA LEU A 18 1.01 3.90 -0.58
C LEU A 18 2.11 3.49 0.41
N THR A 19 3.38 3.51 -0.01
CA THR A 19 4.50 3.18 0.89
C THR A 19 4.52 4.09 2.12
N LYS A 20 4.23 5.39 1.98
CA LYS A 20 4.14 6.32 3.12
C LYS A 20 2.94 6.03 4.02
N GLN A 21 1.78 5.69 3.45
CA GLN A 21 0.60 5.29 4.22
C GLN A 21 0.86 4.00 5.01
N LEU A 22 1.42 2.99 4.35
CA LEU A 22 1.80 1.72 4.98
C LEU A 22 2.76 1.94 6.14
N ASN A 23 3.83 2.71 5.94
CA ASN A 23 4.77 3.05 7.01
C ASN A 23 4.10 3.73 8.22
N THR A 24 3.04 4.52 7.99
CA THR A 24 2.29 5.14 9.10
C THR A 24 1.58 4.11 9.96
N TYR A 25 0.96 3.10 9.34
CA TYR A 25 0.36 1.98 10.08
C TYR A 25 1.43 1.13 10.75
N GLU A 26 2.55 0.85 10.06
CA GLU A 26 3.64 0.03 10.61
C GLU A 26 4.25 0.65 11.87
N ILE A 27 4.50 1.96 11.86
CA ILE A 27 4.95 2.69 13.04
C ILE A 27 3.89 2.68 14.14
N LYS A 28 2.61 2.86 13.79
CA LYS A 28 1.53 2.93 14.78
C LYS A 28 1.31 1.60 15.50
N TYR A 29 1.34 0.49 14.78
CA TYR A 29 1.03 -0.85 15.28
C TYR A 29 2.26 -1.71 15.54
N GLN A 30 3.46 -1.20 15.23
CA GLN A 30 4.76 -1.86 15.44
C GLN A 30 4.84 -3.25 14.77
N ILE A 31 4.20 -3.37 13.61
CA ILE A 31 4.17 -4.58 12.77
C ILE A 31 4.36 -4.15 11.32
N ASN A 32 5.19 -4.86 10.56
CA ASN A 32 5.36 -4.56 9.14
C ASN A 32 4.10 -4.98 8.34
N SER A 33 3.87 -4.34 7.19
CA SER A 33 2.63 -4.57 6.43
C SER A 33 2.51 -5.98 5.86
N GLU A 34 3.64 -6.65 5.58
CA GLU A 34 3.66 -8.04 5.11
C GLU A 34 3.14 -9.00 6.18
N GLU A 35 3.68 -8.89 7.40
CA GLU A 35 3.28 -9.68 8.56
C GLU A 35 1.84 -9.37 8.96
N PHE A 36 1.46 -8.09 8.97
CA PHE A 36 0.07 -7.69 9.19
C PHE A 36 -0.87 -8.34 8.18
N PHE A 37 -0.55 -8.29 6.89
CA PHE A 37 -1.42 -8.84 5.84
C PHE A 37 -1.54 -10.36 5.91
N ALA A 38 -0.46 -11.06 6.27
CA ALA A 38 -0.49 -12.50 6.52
C ALA A 38 -1.46 -12.86 7.67
N LYS A 39 -1.45 -12.08 8.75
CA LYS A 39 -2.37 -12.23 9.90
C LYS A 39 -3.81 -11.87 9.54
N TYR A 40 -4.00 -10.77 8.82
CA TYR A 40 -5.31 -10.31 8.35
C TYR A 40 -5.97 -11.37 7.46
N SER A 41 -5.21 -11.95 6.54
CA SER A 41 -5.69 -13.01 5.64
C SER A 41 -6.08 -14.30 6.37
N GLN A 42 -5.57 -14.51 7.59
CA GLN A 42 -5.91 -15.65 8.45
C GLN A 42 -7.05 -15.33 9.43
N GLY A 43 -7.56 -14.09 9.44
CA GLY A 43 -8.57 -13.63 10.39
C GLY A 43 -8.01 -13.43 11.82
N GLU A 44 -6.70 -13.23 11.97
CA GLU A 44 -6.05 -13.00 13.26
C GLU A 44 -6.03 -11.52 13.69
N THR A 45 -6.59 -10.63 12.89
CA THR A 45 -6.64 -9.18 13.15
C THR A 45 -8.04 -8.76 13.58
N SER A 46 -8.15 -7.58 14.19
CA SER A 46 -9.47 -6.99 14.48
C SER A 46 -10.19 -6.61 13.18
N ASP A 47 -11.51 -6.54 13.24
CA ASP A 47 -12.39 -6.10 12.15
C ASP A 47 -12.53 -4.57 12.09
N ASP A 48 -11.64 -3.83 12.77
CA ASP A 48 -11.65 -2.38 12.74
C ASP A 48 -11.42 -1.86 11.31
N GLU A 49 -12.12 -0.79 10.96
CA GLU A 49 -12.03 -0.14 9.64
C GLU A 49 -10.58 0.14 9.23
N VAL A 50 -9.72 0.47 10.20
CA VAL A 50 -8.30 0.77 9.98
C VAL A 50 -7.52 -0.43 9.45
N PHE A 51 -7.88 -1.66 9.85
CA PHE A 51 -7.23 -2.89 9.40
C PHE A 51 -7.73 -3.29 8.02
N VAL A 52 -9.02 -3.05 7.73
CA VAL A 52 -9.56 -3.21 6.37
C VAL A 52 -8.87 -2.24 5.40
N GLU A 53 -8.74 -0.96 5.79
CA GLU A 53 -8.05 0.06 5.00
C GLU A 53 -6.56 -0.30 4.79
N TRP A 54 -5.87 -0.72 5.85
CA TRP A 54 -4.47 -1.14 5.77
C TRP A 54 -4.31 -2.33 4.81
N ALA A 55 -5.15 -3.36 4.91
CA ALA A 55 -5.10 -4.52 4.03
C ALA A 55 -5.33 -4.13 2.57
N ALA A 56 -6.32 -3.26 2.31
CA ALA A 56 -6.59 -2.76 0.97
C ALA A 56 -5.41 -1.96 0.38
N ASN A 57 -4.80 -1.08 1.18
CA ASN A 57 -3.63 -0.30 0.78
C ASN A 57 -2.42 -1.20 0.46
N TYR A 58 -2.19 -2.24 1.28
CA TYR A 58 -1.08 -3.17 1.05
C TYR A 58 -1.31 -4.03 -0.20
N GLN A 59 -2.53 -4.51 -0.41
CA GLN A 59 -2.88 -5.23 -1.64
C GLN A 59 -2.71 -4.36 -2.89
N HIS A 60 -3.07 -3.07 -2.81
CA HIS A 60 -2.87 -2.15 -3.92
C HIS A 60 -1.39 -1.89 -4.21
N TYR A 61 -0.57 -1.75 -3.15
CA TYR A 61 0.89 -1.65 -3.26
C TYR A 61 1.48 -2.86 -4.01
N LEU A 62 1.09 -4.09 -3.64
CA LEU A 62 1.58 -5.31 -4.29
C LEU A 62 1.24 -5.35 -5.79
N ALA A 63 0.01 -4.97 -6.15
CA ALA A 63 -0.42 -4.93 -7.54
C ALA A 63 0.41 -3.92 -8.38
N LEU A 64 0.61 -2.70 -7.87
CA LEU A 64 1.42 -1.68 -8.54
C LEU A 64 2.89 -2.08 -8.62
N HIS A 65 3.44 -2.68 -7.57
CA HIS A 65 4.81 -3.19 -7.56
C HIS A 65 5.00 -4.24 -8.66
N GLN A 66 4.08 -5.21 -8.76
CA GLN A 66 4.12 -6.25 -9.80
C GLN A 66 3.99 -5.68 -11.22
N GLU A 67 3.12 -4.68 -11.42
CA GLU A 67 2.97 -4.00 -12.71
C GLU A 67 4.27 -3.30 -13.13
N LEU A 68 4.90 -2.57 -12.21
CA LEU A 68 6.16 -1.87 -12.46
C LEU A 68 7.30 -2.84 -12.75
N GLU A 69 7.41 -3.94 -11.99
CA GLU A 69 8.40 -4.97 -12.27
C GLU A 69 8.22 -5.60 -13.66
N SER A 70 6.96 -5.86 -14.07
CA SER A 70 6.69 -6.40 -15.40
C SER A 70 7.16 -5.45 -16.49
N LYS A 71 6.85 -4.16 -16.37
CA LYS A 71 7.27 -3.13 -17.31
C LYS A 71 8.79 -3.00 -17.41
N LEU A 72 9.51 -3.18 -16.29
CA LEU A 72 10.98 -3.16 -16.28
C LEU A 72 11.59 -4.38 -16.97
N ARG A 73 10.97 -5.57 -16.83
CA ARG A 73 11.43 -6.79 -17.51
C ARG A 73 11.25 -6.70 -19.03
N ASP A 74 10.18 -6.08 -19.50
CA ASP A 74 9.90 -5.95 -20.95
C ASP A 74 10.83 -4.95 -21.68
N VAL A 75 11.60 -4.14 -20.94
CA VAL A 75 12.53 -3.15 -21.49
C VAL A 75 13.97 -3.68 -21.58
N ALA A 76 14.26 -4.85 -20.98
CA ALA A 76 15.58 -5.50 -20.97
C ALA A 76 15.75 -6.51 -22.12
#